data_AF-A0A0F9T737-F1
#
_entry.id   AF-A0A0F9T737-F1
#
_cell.length_a   1.000
_cell.length_b   1.000
_cell.length_c   1.000
_cell.angle_alpha   90.00
_cell.angle_beta   90.00
_cell.angle_gamma   90.00
#
_symmetry.space_group_name_H-M   'P 1'
#
loop_
_entity.id
_entity.type
_entity.pdbx_description
1 polymer ?
#
loop_
_entity_poly.entity_id
_entity_poly.type
_entity_poly.pdbx_seq_one_letter_code
_entity_poly.pdbx_strand_id
1 'polypeptide(L)'
;MVSQRDAFFSKLFKLAKEDDRIVVVTADCGAPALDQWREELPCQFINVGIAEQQMIALAAGLALEGKRPYCYAIAPFATLRCYEFIRVDVSLMNLPVVIVGVGAGLSYSEAGPTHHATEDIACMRALPNMKIASISSNGQIDEVLREEGPMYVRLDRGDGWSAPHIRLEHDGYKWYPLWLKPFRMEIPDWATEIITTEEHQLSGGLGSIVAEYLADNKINIPLTRKGINDEYFYKYGKREDIFKV
;
A
#
# COMPACT_ATOMS: atom_id res chain seq x y z
N MET A 1 -10.82 16.82 -6.15
CA MET A 1 -10.02 16.34 -5.00
C MET A 1 -8.69 15.85 -5.56
N VAL A 2 -7.55 16.15 -4.93
CA VAL A 2 -6.24 15.64 -5.37
C VAL A 2 -6.18 14.14 -5.06
N SER A 3 -5.72 13.32 -6.01
CA SER A 3 -5.60 11.87 -5.80
C SER A 3 -4.60 11.55 -4.68
N GLN A 4 -4.74 10.40 -4.02
CA GLN A 4 -3.78 9.99 -2.98
C GLN A 4 -2.35 9.91 -3.52
N ARG A 5 -2.19 9.38 -4.75
CA ARG A 5 -0.93 9.36 -5.48
C ARG A 5 -0.33 10.76 -5.63
N ASP A 6 -1.10 11.70 -6.15
CA ASP A 6 -0.56 13.04 -6.42
C ASP A 6 -0.25 13.79 -5.13
N ALA A 7 -1.05 13.59 -4.08
CA ALA A 7 -0.77 14.13 -2.76
C ALA A 7 0.53 13.55 -2.16
N PHE A 8 0.74 12.23 -2.30
CA PHE A 8 1.94 11.54 -1.84
C PHE A 8 3.20 12.07 -2.54
N PHE A 9 3.23 12.06 -3.88
CA PHE A 9 4.40 12.50 -4.63
C PHE A 9 4.65 14.00 -4.55
N SER A 10 3.61 14.83 -4.35
CA SER A 10 3.79 16.28 -4.13
C SER A 10 4.41 16.59 -2.76
N LYS A 11 4.08 15.80 -1.73
CA LYS A 11 4.73 15.93 -0.41
C LYS A 11 6.17 15.40 -0.46
N LEU A 12 6.38 14.25 -1.09
CA LEU A 12 7.71 13.69 -1.29
C LEU A 12 8.61 14.65 -2.09
N PHE A 13 8.07 15.32 -3.12
CA PHE A 13 8.81 16.29 -3.94
C PHE A 13 9.41 17.41 -3.09
N LYS A 14 8.64 17.95 -2.14
CA LYS A 14 9.12 19.01 -1.24
C LYS A 14 10.33 18.55 -0.43
N LEU A 15 10.31 17.31 0.07
CA LEU A 15 11.44 16.73 0.77
C LEU A 15 12.63 16.49 -0.18
N ALA A 16 12.37 16.03 -1.40
CA ALA A 16 13.40 15.73 -2.39
C ALA A 16 14.17 16.97 -2.85
N LYS A 17 13.59 18.17 -2.80
CA LYS A 17 14.30 19.45 -3.04
C LYS A 17 15.39 19.73 -1.99
N GLU A 18 15.27 19.13 -0.81
CA GLU A 18 16.18 19.31 0.32
C GLU A 18 17.05 18.06 0.58
N ASP A 19 16.70 16.90 0.02
CA ASP A 19 17.39 15.62 0.19
C ASP A 19 17.62 14.92 -1.16
N ASP A 20 18.84 15.03 -1.68
CA ASP A 20 19.28 14.44 -2.97
C ASP A 20 19.42 12.91 -2.94
N ARG A 21 19.22 12.30 -1.76
CA ARG A 21 19.16 10.85 -1.62
C ARG A 21 17.82 10.30 -2.07
N ILE A 22 16.75 11.10 -2.02
CA ILE A 22 15.42 10.67 -2.45
C ILE A 22 15.40 10.54 -3.98
N VAL A 23 15.09 9.35 -4.48
CA VAL A 23 15.00 9.07 -5.92
C VAL A 23 13.69 8.36 -6.20
N VAL A 24 12.93 8.83 -7.19
CA VAL A 24 11.75 8.11 -7.70
C VAL A 24 12.17 7.22 -8.85
N VAL A 25 11.81 5.93 -8.77
CA VAL A 25 12.01 4.96 -9.85
C VAL A 25 10.63 4.46 -10.28
N THR A 26 10.22 4.73 -11.52
CA THR A 26 8.90 4.33 -12.04
C THR A 26 9.03 3.30 -13.16
N ALA A 27 8.04 2.40 -13.25
CA ALA A 27 7.91 1.46 -14.36
C ALA A 27 6.78 1.89 -15.30
N ASP A 28 7.10 2.78 -16.24
CA ASP A 28 6.20 3.34 -17.25
C ASP A 28 4.86 3.91 -16.71
N CYS A 29 4.84 4.30 -15.43
CA CYS A 29 3.67 4.91 -14.80
C CYS A 29 3.84 6.44 -14.74
N GLY A 30 2.94 7.17 -15.39
CA GLY A 30 2.86 8.62 -15.34
C GLY A 30 1.91 9.16 -14.27
N ALA A 31 2.13 10.41 -13.85
CA ALA A 31 1.25 11.16 -12.97
C ALA A 31 1.55 12.66 -13.07
N PRO A 32 0.55 13.56 -12.93
CA PRO A 32 0.81 15.00 -12.88
C PRO A 32 1.84 15.38 -11.82
N ALA A 33 1.80 14.73 -10.65
CA ALA A 33 2.76 14.97 -9.58
C ALA A 33 4.19 14.48 -9.89
N LEU A 34 4.39 13.67 -10.93
CA LEU A 34 5.72 13.22 -11.39
C LEU A 34 6.25 14.08 -12.55
N ASP A 35 5.38 14.85 -13.22
CA ASP A 35 5.79 15.78 -14.28
C ASP A 35 6.76 16.83 -13.73
N GLN A 36 6.43 17.42 -12.58
CA GLN A 36 7.29 18.37 -11.86
C GLN A 36 8.67 17.78 -11.48
N TRP A 37 8.74 16.47 -11.18
CA TRP A 37 10.03 15.82 -10.87
C TRP A 37 10.92 15.76 -12.11
N ARG A 38 10.35 15.46 -13.27
CA ARG A 38 11.09 15.40 -14.53
C ARG A 38 11.64 16.76 -14.95
N GLU A 39 10.91 17.82 -14.64
CA GLU A 39 11.30 19.19 -14.98
C GLU A 39 12.30 19.78 -13.97
N GLU A 40 12.04 19.65 -12.67
CA GLU A 40 12.83 20.34 -11.64
C GLU A 40 13.92 19.47 -10.99
N LEU A 41 13.72 18.15 -10.89
CA LEU A 41 14.64 17.21 -10.23
C LEU A 41 15.00 16.00 -11.13
N PRO A 42 15.45 16.21 -12.39
CA PRO A 42 15.65 15.12 -13.35
C PRO A 42 16.66 14.06 -12.89
N CYS A 43 17.66 14.44 -12.07
CA CYS A 43 18.64 13.51 -11.52
C CYS A 43 18.09 12.61 -10.40
N GLN A 44 16.92 12.92 -9.86
CA GLN A 44 16.22 12.15 -8.83
C GLN A 44 15.01 11.39 -9.39
N PHE A 45 14.87 11.30 -10.72
CA PHE A 45 13.77 10.62 -11.38
C PHE A 45 14.27 9.65 -12.44
N ILE A 46 13.91 8.38 -12.31
CA ILE A 46 14.30 7.32 -13.25
C ILE A 46 13.04 6.60 -13.73
N ASN A 47 12.87 6.47 -15.04
CA ASN A 47 11.85 5.60 -15.63
C ASN A 47 12.54 4.39 -16.27
N VAL A 48 12.22 3.18 -15.82
CA VAL A 48 12.80 1.94 -16.32
C VAL A 48 11.99 1.30 -17.45
N GLY A 49 10.90 1.94 -17.89
CA GLY A 49 9.93 1.36 -18.82
C GLY A 49 9.10 0.25 -18.16
N ILE A 50 8.56 -0.67 -18.96
CA ILE A 50 7.71 -1.78 -18.46
C ILE A 50 8.60 -2.91 -17.92
N ALA A 51 9.29 -2.62 -16.82
CA ALA A 51 10.33 -3.47 -16.24
C ALA A 51 10.29 -3.42 -14.70
N GLU A 52 9.16 -3.80 -14.10
CA GLU A 52 8.96 -3.64 -12.65
C GLU A 52 9.97 -4.44 -11.79
N GLN A 53 10.41 -5.61 -12.25
CA GLN A 53 11.43 -6.39 -11.54
C GLN A 53 12.77 -5.64 -11.52
N GLN A 54 13.17 -5.07 -12.65
CA GLN A 54 14.37 -4.24 -12.78
C GLN A 54 14.25 -2.94 -12.00
N MET A 55 13.05 -2.37 -11.87
CA MET A 55 12.78 -1.23 -10.99
C MET A 55 13.20 -1.54 -9.55
N ILE A 56 12.84 -2.73 -9.03
CA ILE A 56 13.21 -3.14 -7.67
C ILE A 56 14.71 -3.45 -7.56
N ALA A 57 15.28 -4.17 -8.52
CA ALA A 57 16.72 -4.46 -8.52
C ALA A 57 17.57 -3.18 -8.56
N LEU A 58 17.20 -2.23 -9.42
CA LEU A 58 17.86 -0.92 -9.50
C LEU A 58 17.71 -0.14 -8.19
N ALA A 59 16.51 -0.13 -7.60
CA ALA A 59 16.28 0.52 -6.31
C ALA A 59 17.11 -0.11 -5.19
N ALA A 60 17.23 -1.43 -5.12
CA ALA A 60 18.10 -2.09 -4.16
C ALA A 60 19.57 -1.63 -4.32
N GLY A 61 20.08 -1.55 -5.55
CA GLY A 61 21.40 -1.00 -5.85
C GLY A 61 21.56 0.46 -5.41
N LEU A 62 20.58 1.31 -5.73
CA LEU A 62 20.56 2.71 -5.29
C LEU A 62 20.59 2.82 -3.76
N ALA A 63 19.82 1.98 -3.06
CA ALA A 63 19.78 1.96 -1.60
C ALA A 63 21.12 1.52 -0.97
N LEU A 64 21.81 0.56 -1.59
CA LEU A 64 23.17 0.16 -1.18
C LEU A 64 24.18 1.29 -1.34
N GLU A 65 23.99 2.17 -2.34
CA GLU A 65 24.79 3.39 -2.56
C GLU A 65 24.30 4.60 -1.72
N GLY A 66 23.46 4.37 -0.71
CA GLY A 66 23.02 5.40 0.24
C GLY A 66 21.88 6.30 -0.25
N LYS A 67 21.21 5.95 -1.35
CA LYS A 67 19.97 6.61 -1.79
C LYS A 67 18.76 6.06 -1.03
N ARG A 68 17.63 6.77 -1.11
CA ARG A 68 16.31 6.44 -0.55
C ARG A 68 15.31 6.32 -1.71
N PRO A 69 15.25 5.17 -2.38
CA PRO A 69 14.44 5.00 -3.58
C PRO A 69 12.95 4.77 -3.26
N TYR A 70 12.09 5.42 -4.04
CA TYR A 70 10.65 5.26 -4.05
C TYR A 70 10.24 4.64 -5.39
N CYS A 71 9.95 3.34 -5.38
CA CYS A 71 9.51 2.58 -6.55
C CYS A 71 8.02 2.80 -6.79
N TYR A 72 7.61 3.16 -8.01
CA TYR A 72 6.21 3.45 -8.33
C TYR A 72 5.70 2.65 -9.52
N ALA A 73 4.63 1.88 -9.28
CA ALA A 73 3.86 1.21 -10.32
C ALA A 73 2.43 0.90 -9.84
N ILE A 74 1.64 0.27 -10.70
CA ILE A 74 0.32 -0.27 -10.33
C ILE A 74 0.52 -1.39 -9.30
N ALA A 75 -0.29 -1.44 -8.24
CA ALA A 75 -0.10 -2.29 -7.07
C ALA A 75 0.25 -3.77 -7.37
N PRO A 76 -0.49 -4.55 -8.19
CA PRO A 76 -0.11 -5.93 -8.49
C PRO A 76 1.22 -6.04 -9.24
N PHE A 77 1.60 -5.03 -10.03
CA PHE A 77 2.87 -5.03 -10.77
C PHE A 77 4.03 -4.61 -9.87
N ALA A 78 3.79 -3.65 -8.96
CA ALA A 78 4.77 -3.20 -7.97
C ALA A 78 5.06 -4.28 -6.92
N THR A 79 4.07 -5.16 -6.61
CA THR A 79 4.17 -6.16 -5.54
C THR A 79 4.30 -7.57 -6.10
N LEU A 80 3.23 -8.13 -6.67
CA LEU A 80 3.14 -9.54 -7.05
C LEU A 80 4.13 -9.93 -8.15
N ARG A 81 4.23 -9.12 -9.22
CA ARG A 81 5.23 -9.34 -10.29
C ARG A 81 6.66 -9.23 -9.78
N CYS A 82 6.88 -8.40 -8.77
CA CYS A 82 8.19 -8.12 -8.19
C CYS A 82 8.52 -8.95 -6.95
N TYR A 83 7.66 -9.89 -6.56
CA TYR A 83 7.67 -10.44 -5.21
C TYR A 83 9.01 -11.07 -4.81
N GLU A 84 9.64 -11.82 -5.72
CA GLU A 84 10.96 -12.42 -5.48
C GLU A 84 12.06 -11.36 -5.32
N PHE A 85 12.10 -10.35 -6.20
CA PHE A 85 13.06 -9.25 -6.13
C PHE A 85 12.90 -8.46 -4.83
N ILE A 86 11.66 -8.19 -4.43
CA ILE A 86 11.39 -7.52 -3.15
C ILE A 86 11.87 -8.40 -1.99
N ARG A 87 11.62 -9.70 -2.03
CA ARG A 87 12.06 -10.62 -0.98
C ARG A 87 13.58 -10.65 -0.85
N VAL A 88 14.29 -10.88 -1.95
CA VAL A 88 15.73 -11.17 -1.96
C VAL A 88 16.54 -9.89 -1.85
N ASP A 89 16.21 -8.88 -2.66
CA ASP A 89 17.07 -7.70 -2.80
C ASP A 89 16.74 -6.61 -1.77
N VAL A 90 15.49 -6.56 -1.28
CA VAL A 90 15.01 -5.48 -0.40
C VAL A 90 14.77 -5.98 1.02
N SER A 91 13.84 -6.92 1.19
CA SER A 91 13.35 -7.37 2.50
C SER A 91 14.41 -8.12 3.29
N LEU A 92 15.10 -9.08 2.66
CA LEU A 92 16.14 -9.88 3.29
C LEU A 92 17.32 -9.02 3.76
N MET A 93 17.68 -8.03 2.96
CA MET A 93 18.78 -7.09 3.22
C MET A 93 18.36 -5.91 4.12
N ASN A 94 17.06 -5.81 4.46
CA ASN A 94 16.47 -4.70 5.22
C ASN A 94 16.79 -3.31 4.62
N LEU A 95 16.75 -3.18 3.29
CA LEU A 95 17.09 -1.93 2.60
C LEU A 95 15.97 -0.89 2.70
N PRO A 96 16.29 0.42 2.76
CA PRO A 96 15.32 1.52 2.83
C PRO A 96 14.67 1.81 1.46
N VAL A 97 14.05 0.79 0.86
CA VAL A 97 13.30 0.91 -0.40
C VAL A 97 11.81 1.01 -0.08
N VAL A 98 11.17 2.05 -0.61
CA VAL A 98 9.73 2.27 -0.48
C VAL A 98 9.04 1.91 -1.79
N ILE A 99 8.19 0.88 -1.77
CA ILE A 99 7.37 0.43 -2.89
C ILE A 99 6.00 1.10 -2.78
N VAL A 100 5.65 1.94 -3.74
CA VAL A 100 4.38 2.67 -3.81
C VAL A 100 3.51 2.04 -4.88
N GLY A 101 2.48 1.31 -4.45
CA GLY A 101 1.50 0.68 -5.33
C GLY A 101 0.22 1.51 -5.41
N VAL A 102 -0.20 1.88 -6.62
CA VAL A 102 -1.50 2.53 -6.84
C VAL A 102 -2.55 1.54 -7.34
N GLY A 103 -3.80 1.76 -6.96
CA GLY A 103 -4.95 0.95 -7.36
C GLY A 103 -5.16 -0.26 -6.47
N ALA A 104 -5.17 -0.03 -5.17
CA ALA A 104 -5.60 -0.97 -4.17
C ALA A 104 -6.94 -1.65 -4.53
N GLY A 105 -7.05 -2.95 -4.26
CA GLY A 105 -8.30 -3.68 -4.37
C GLY A 105 -8.80 -3.77 -5.82
N LEU A 106 -10.05 -3.37 -6.02
CA LEU A 106 -10.79 -3.40 -7.28
C LEU A 106 -10.81 -2.01 -7.96
N SER A 107 -9.92 -1.09 -7.56
CA SER A 107 -9.83 0.26 -8.14
C SER A 107 -9.49 0.31 -9.63
N TYR A 108 -9.01 -0.79 -10.21
CA TYR A 108 -8.85 -0.98 -11.65
C TYR A 108 -10.00 -1.81 -12.26
N SER A 109 -11.23 -1.50 -11.86
CA SER A 109 -12.46 -2.23 -12.21
C SER A 109 -12.68 -2.46 -13.71
N GLU A 110 -12.29 -1.51 -14.57
CA GLU A 110 -12.41 -1.65 -16.02
C GLU A 110 -11.30 -2.51 -16.65
N ALA A 111 -10.17 -2.68 -15.96
CA ALA A 111 -9.04 -3.49 -16.43
C ALA A 111 -9.11 -4.95 -15.96
N GLY A 112 -10.00 -5.25 -15.01
CA GLY A 112 -10.33 -6.59 -14.57
C GLY A 112 -9.26 -7.24 -13.66
N PRO A 113 -9.36 -8.56 -13.43
CA PRO A 113 -8.62 -9.25 -12.38
C PRO A 113 -7.10 -9.23 -12.54
N THR A 114 -6.58 -8.94 -13.73
CA THR A 114 -5.13 -8.79 -13.97
C THR A 114 -4.54 -7.51 -13.36
N HIS A 115 -5.38 -6.54 -13.02
CA HIS A 115 -5.00 -5.25 -12.44
C HIS A 115 -5.53 -5.06 -11.01
N HIS A 116 -6.33 -5.99 -10.51
CA HIS A 116 -6.83 -5.94 -9.14
C HIS A 116 -5.70 -6.32 -8.17
N ALA A 117 -5.56 -5.57 -7.08
CA ALA A 117 -4.64 -5.84 -5.97
C ALA A 117 -5.43 -6.36 -4.77
N THR A 118 -5.83 -7.64 -4.84
CA THR A 118 -6.68 -8.28 -3.84
C THR A 118 -5.91 -9.20 -2.90
N GLU A 119 -4.63 -9.41 -3.14
CA GLU A 119 -3.74 -10.32 -2.41
C GLU A 119 -2.41 -9.64 -2.01
N ASP A 120 -2.25 -8.36 -2.36
CA ASP A 120 -1.01 -7.59 -2.15
C ASP A 120 -0.64 -7.48 -0.66
N ILE A 121 -1.63 -7.28 0.23
CA ILE A 121 -1.40 -7.24 1.67
C ILE A 121 -0.92 -8.62 2.14
N ALA A 122 -1.60 -9.69 1.75
CA ALA A 122 -1.25 -11.06 2.17
C ALA A 122 0.18 -11.44 1.75
N CYS A 123 0.54 -11.20 0.49
CA CYS A 123 1.87 -11.48 -0.03
C CYS A 123 2.94 -10.64 0.68
N MET A 124 2.79 -9.32 0.71
CA MET A 124 3.81 -8.44 1.30
C MET A 124 3.96 -8.66 2.80
N ARG A 125 2.88 -9.05 3.49
CA ARG A 125 2.87 -9.30 4.95
C ARG A 125 3.68 -10.53 5.32
N ALA A 126 3.83 -11.50 4.42
CA ALA A 126 4.66 -12.69 4.64
C ALA A 126 6.16 -12.36 4.71
N LEU A 127 6.61 -11.23 4.14
CA LEU A 127 8.03 -10.86 4.07
C LEU A 127 8.54 -10.26 5.40
N PRO A 128 9.60 -10.80 6.03
CA PRO A 128 10.24 -10.17 7.20
C PRO A 128 10.71 -8.73 6.92
N ASN A 129 10.82 -7.90 7.95
CA ASN A 129 11.21 -6.48 7.86
C ASN A 129 10.24 -5.56 7.10
N MET A 130 9.45 -6.08 6.16
CA MET A 130 8.55 -5.30 5.32
C MET A 130 7.46 -4.63 6.16
N LYS A 131 7.39 -3.31 6.09
CA LYS A 131 6.27 -2.52 6.61
C LYS A 131 5.19 -2.36 5.57
N ILE A 132 3.94 -2.24 6.00
CA ILE A 132 2.79 -2.04 5.11
C ILE A 132 1.95 -0.88 5.65
N ALA A 133 1.87 0.17 4.85
CA ALA A 133 1.01 1.32 5.10
C ALA A 133 -0.12 1.37 4.07
N SER A 134 -1.36 1.47 4.50
CA SER A 134 -2.52 1.72 3.65
C SER A 134 -3.08 3.10 3.95
N ILE A 135 -2.79 4.08 3.11
CA ILE A 135 -3.17 5.47 3.36
C ILE A 135 -4.68 5.64 3.11
N SER A 136 -5.39 6.15 4.10
CA SER A 136 -6.82 6.50 3.99
C SER A 136 -7.06 8.00 3.83
N SER A 137 -6.09 8.84 4.22
CA SER A 137 -6.18 10.29 4.06
C SER A 137 -4.82 10.95 3.84
N ASN A 138 -4.81 12.10 3.16
CA ASN A 138 -3.57 12.85 2.86
C ASN A 138 -2.84 13.35 4.12
N GLY A 139 -3.51 13.39 5.28
CA GLY A 139 -2.90 13.74 6.57
C GLY A 139 -1.90 12.70 7.08
N GLN A 140 -2.05 11.44 6.66
CA GLN A 140 -1.19 10.33 7.09
C GLN A 140 0.15 10.26 6.34
N ILE A 141 0.29 10.95 5.21
CA ILE A 141 1.48 10.87 4.35
C ILE A 141 2.76 11.26 5.10
N ASP A 142 2.71 12.29 5.96
CA ASP A 142 3.92 12.76 6.66
C ASP A 142 4.44 11.73 7.67
N GLU A 143 3.56 10.89 8.20
CA GLU A 143 3.96 9.78 9.07
C GLU A 143 4.68 8.70 8.28
N VAL A 144 4.15 8.34 7.10
CA VAL A 144 4.77 7.35 6.20
C VAL A 144 6.14 7.82 5.72
N LEU A 145 6.31 9.09 5.37
CA LEU A 145 7.57 9.63 4.84
C LEU A 145 8.71 9.70 5.86
N ARG A 146 8.41 9.61 7.17
CA ARG A 146 9.42 9.59 8.25
C ARG A 146 9.96 8.21 8.56
N GLU A 147 9.35 7.17 8.03
CA GLU A 147 9.68 5.80 8.37
C GLU A 147 10.82 5.26 7.50
N GLU A 148 11.72 4.49 8.11
CA GLU A 148 12.93 3.97 7.48
C GLU A 148 12.89 2.45 7.26
N GLY A 149 13.66 1.94 6.30
CA GLY A 149 13.66 0.51 5.97
C GLY A 149 12.58 0.12 4.96
N PRO A 150 12.43 -1.18 4.66
CA PRO A 150 11.64 -1.64 3.54
C PRO A 150 10.14 -1.44 3.81
N MET A 151 9.44 -0.84 2.85
CA MET A 151 8.04 -0.48 3.02
C MET A 151 7.23 -0.65 1.75
N TYR A 152 6.01 -1.15 1.90
CA TYR A 152 4.95 -1.08 0.90
C TYR A 152 3.91 -0.05 1.30
N VAL A 153 3.71 0.96 0.45
CA VAL A 153 2.67 1.99 0.58
C VAL A 153 1.58 1.68 -0.44
N ARG A 154 0.42 1.28 0.07
CA ARG A 154 -0.77 0.93 -0.70
C ARG A 154 -1.67 2.16 -0.84
N LEU A 155 -1.87 2.61 -2.08
CA LEU A 155 -2.66 3.78 -2.43
C LEU A 155 -3.88 3.41 -3.26
N ASP A 156 -4.99 4.09 -3.01
CA ASP A 156 -6.14 4.07 -3.91
C ASP A 156 -5.84 4.89 -5.17
N ARG A 157 -6.47 4.51 -6.29
CA ARG A 157 -6.55 5.35 -7.50
C ARG A 157 -7.51 6.53 -7.30
N GLY A 158 -8.55 6.34 -6.48
CA GLY A 158 -9.61 7.31 -6.21
C GLY A 158 -9.35 8.21 -5.00
N ASP A 159 -10.40 8.42 -4.20
CA ASP A 159 -10.43 9.30 -3.03
C ASP A 159 -10.12 8.58 -1.69
N GLY A 160 -9.72 7.31 -1.73
CA GLY A 160 -9.40 6.52 -0.55
C GLY A 160 -10.53 5.61 -0.06
N TRP A 161 -11.62 5.47 -0.83
CA TRP A 161 -12.71 4.53 -0.54
C TRP A 161 -12.25 3.09 -0.28
N SER A 162 -11.13 2.66 -0.88
CA SER A 162 -10.58 1.29 -0.71
C SER A 162 -9.85 1.04 0.61
N ALA A 163 -9.68 2.07 1.43
CA ALA A 163 -8.91 1.95 2.65
C ALA A 163 -9.55 0.90 3.59
N PRO A 164 -8.77 -0.13 3.99
CA PRO A 164 -9.21 -1.06 5.02
C PRO A 164 -9.59 -0.29 6.28
N HIS A 165 -10.70 -0.67 6.91
CA HIS A 165 -11.18 -0.02 8.11
C HIS A 165 -11.81 -1.00 9.08
N ILE A 166 -11.84 -0.59 10.35
CA ILE A 166 -12.40 -1.32 11.47
C ILE A 166 -13.58 -0.52 12.00
N ARG A 167 -14.72 -1.16 12.18
CA ARG A 167 -15.83 -0.63 12.94
C ARG A 167 -15.87 -1.31 14.30
N LEU A 168 -15.97 -0.50 15.35
CA LEU A 168 -16.18 -0.97 16.72
C LEU A 168 -17.63 -0.66 17.10
N GLU A 169 -18.41 -1.70 17.40
CA GLU A 169 -19.79 -1.54 17.86
C GLU A 169 -19.83 -1.16 19.35
N HIS A 170 -20.94 -0.53 19.75
CA HIS A 170 -21.23 0.27 20.97
C HIS A 170 -21.43 1.77 20.66
N ASP A 171 -20.59 2.36 19.79
CA ASP A 171 -20.69 3.78 19.37
C ASP A 171 -20.64 4.00 17.84
N GLY A 172 -20.56 2.94 17.03
CA GLY A 172 -20.45 3.05 15.57
C GLY A 172 -19.15 3.69 15.08
N TYR A 173 -18.12 3.71 15.93
CA TYR A 173 -16.82 4.30 15.64
C TYR A 173 -16.15 3.58 14.47
N LYS A 174 -15.72 4.35 13.45
CA LYS A 174 -14.93 3.84 12.32
C LYS A 174 -13.48 4.29 12.45
N TRP A 175 -12.58 3.33 12.34
CA TRP A 175 -11.15 3.54 12.42
C TRP A 175 -10.46 3.06 11.15
N TYR A 176 -9.48 3.84 10.69
CA TYR A 176 -8.74 3.56 9.45
C TYR A 176 -7.26 3.32 9.79
N PRO A 177 -6.84 2.06 10.02
CA PRO A 177 -5.45 1.74 10.32
C PRO A 177 -4.54 2.20 9.19
N LEU A 178 -3.62 3.12 9.49
CA LEU A 178 -2.53 3.44 8.57
C LEU A 178 -1.60 2.22 8.42
N TRP A 179 -1.19 1.63 9.55
CA TRP A 179 -0.22 0.54 9.58
C TRP A 179 -0.89 -0.82 9.69
N LEU A 180 -0.70 -1.63 8.65
CA LEU A 180 -1.13 -3.03 8.60
C LEU A 180 0.01 -3.97 9.03
N LYS A 181 1.26 -3.55 8.85
CA LYS A 181 2.45 -4.22 9.36
C LYS A 181 3.54 -3.20 9.74
N PRO A 182 4.00 -3.17 11.00
CA PRO A 182 3.36 -3.80 12.16
C PRO A 182 1.94 -3.26 12.33
N PHE A 183 1.01 -4.07 12.84
CA PHE A 183 -0.33 -3.57 13.14
C PHE A 183 -0.25 -2.62 14.34
N ARG A 184 -0.63 -1.35 14.15
CA ARG A 184 -0.57 -0.32 15.20
C ARG A 184 -1.98 0.12 15.58
N MET A 185 -2.63 -0.67 16.44
CA MET A 185 -3.91 -0.34 17.06
C MET A 185 -3.91 -0.85 18.50
N GLU A 186 -4.58 -0.11 19.37
CA GLU A 186 -5.08 -0.64 20.64
C GLU A 186 -6.59 -0.76 20.52
N ILE A 187 -7.11 -1.97 20.72
CA ILE A 187 -8.55 -2.23 20.70
C ILE A 187 -9.11 -1.76 22.06
N PRO A 188 -10.06 -0.81 22.09
CA PRO A 188 -10.59 -0.31 23.35
C PRO A 188 -11.38 -1.37 24.13
N ASP A 189 -11.26 -1.35 25.46
CA ASP A 189 -11.94 -2.30 26.36
C ASP A 189 -13.48 -2.26 26.29
N TRP A 190 -14.04 -1.14 25.80
CA TRP A 190 -15.49 -0.98 25.64
C TRP A 190 -16.05 -1.65 24.38
N ALA A 191 -15.20 -2.07 23.44
CA ALA A 191 -15.65 -2.64 22.17
C ALA A 191 -16.36 -4.00 22.41
N THR A 192 -17.61 -4.11 21.97
CA THR A 192 -18.40 -5.35 22.15
C THR A 192 -18.40 -6.25 20.91
N GLU A 193 -18.12 -5.68 19.74
CA GLU A 193 -17.94 -6.40 18.47
C GLU A 193 -16.97 -5.61 17.60
N ILE A 194 -16.15 -6.33 16.83
CA ILE A 194 -15.22 -5.79 15.85
C ILE A 194 -15.66 -6.23 14.46
N ILE A 195 -15.82 -5.28 13.55
CA ILE A 195 -16.11 -5.55 12.14
C ILE A 195 -14.97 -5.00 11.30
N THR A 196 -14.20 -5.87 10.64
CA THR A 196 -13.20 -5.43 9.66
C THR A 196 -13.84 -5.35 8.29
N THR A 197 -13.51 -4.31 7.53
CA THR A 197 -13.92 -4.15 6.13
C THR A 197 -12.70 -3.85 5.28
N GLU A 198 -12.50 -4.60 4.21
CA GLU A 198 -11.35 -4.45 3.32
C GLU A 198 -11.70 -4.75 1.87
N GLU A 199 -11.12 -3.98 0.96
CA GLU A 199 -11.12 -4.31 -0.47
C GLU A 199 -9.87 -5.11 -0.81
N HIS A 200 -9.86 -6.32 -0.25
CA HIS A 200 -8.81 -7.32 -0.32
C HIS A 200 -9.46 -8.68 -0.02
N GLN A 201 -8.83 -9.77 -0.46
CA GLN A 201 -9.25 -11.11 -0.10
C GLN A 201 -9.27 -11.26 1.42
N LEU A 202 -10.27 -11.97 1.93
CA LEU A 202 -10.36 -12.28 3.36
C LEU A 202 -9.07 -12.98 3.83
N SER A 203 -8.51 -13.87 3.02
CA SER A 203 -7.27 -14.59 3.29
C SER A 203 -6.07 -13.64 3.37
N GLY A 204 -5.51 -13.47 4.57
CA GLY A 204 -4.26 -12.75 4.81
C GLY A 204 -4.34 -11.22 4.87
N GLY A 205 -5.52 -10.63 4.64
CA GLY A 205 -5.78 -9.19 4.74
C GLY A 205 -6.03 -8.67 6.17
N LEU A 206 -6.65 -7.50 6.31
CA LEU A 206 -6.95 -6.81 7.58
C LEU A 206 -7.70 -7.71 8.57
N GLY A 207 -8.73 -8.44 8.11
CA GLY A 207 -9.48 -9.35 8.96
C GLY A 207 -8.62 -10.47 9.55
N SER A 208 -7.61 -10.94 8.82
CA SER A 208 -6.64 -11.91 9.32
C SER A 208 -5.65 -11.26 10.29
N ILE A 209 -5.18 -10.04 9.99
CA ILE A 209 -4.29 -9.27 10.88
C ILE A 209 -4.95 -9.03 12.24
N VAL A 210 -6.22 -8.61 12.25
CA VAL A 210 -6.97 -8.38 13.49
C VAL A 210 -7.24 -9.69 14.22
N ALA A 211 -7.57 -10.77 13.51
CA ALA A 211 -7.75 -12.08 14.14
C ALA A 211 -6.48 -12.57 14.85
N GLU A 212 -5.31 -12.42 14.22
CA GLU A 212 -4.01 -12.73 14.83
C GLU A 212 -3.73 -11.84 16.05
N TYR A 213 -3.94 -10.52 15.93
CA TYR A 213 -3.77 -9.59 17.06
C TYR A 213 -4.65 -9.95 18.26
N LEU A 214 -5.93 -10.27 18.04
CA LEU A 214 -6.85 -10.67 19.10
C LEU A 214 -6.38 -11.96 19.79
N ALA A 215 -5.95 -12.95 19.01
CA ALA A 215 -5.45 -14.22 19.53
C ALA A 215 -4.17 -14.03 20.37
N ASP A 216 -3.20 -13.29 19.85
CA ASP A 216 -1.91 -13.05 20.51
C ASP A 216 -2.07 -12.26 21.82
N ASN A 217 -3.04 -11.34 21.88
CA ASN A 217 -3.34 -10.52 23.05
C ASN A 217 -4.42 -11.10 23.96
N LYS A 218 -4.97 -12.29 23.66
CA LYS A 218 -6.03 -12.96 24.44
C LYS A 218 -7.30 -12.13 24.60
N ILE A 219 -7.65 -11.37 23.58
CA ILE A 219 -8.86 -10.53 23.55
C ILE A 219 -10.02 -11.35 22.98
N ASN A 220 -11.08 -11.54 23.78
CA ASN A 220 -12.24 -12.36 23.42
C ASN A 220 -13.43 -11.50 22.99
N ILE A 221 -13.27 -10.72 21.91
CA ILE A 221 -14.34 -9.92 21.30
C ILE A 221 -14.75 -10.58 19.98
N PRO A 222 -16.06 -10.74 19.68
CA PRO A 222 -16.51 -11.23 18.38
C PRO A 222 -15.93 -10.43 17.22
N LEU A 223 -15.40 -11.14 16.22
CA LEU A 223 -14.83 -10.55 15.00
C LEU A 223 -15.63 -10.99 13.78
N THR A 224 -16.25 -10.02 13.12
CA THR A 224 -16.91 -10.19 11.81
C THR A 224 -15.99 -9.65 10.72
N ARG A 225 -15.66 -10.46 9.71
CA ARG A 225 -14.77 -10.07 8.61
C ARG A 225 -15.56 -9.85 7.33
N LYS A 226 -15.46 -8.65 6.76
CA LYS A 226 -16.05 -8.29 5.46
C LYS A 226 -14.95 -7.96 4.47
N GLY A 227 -14.94 -8.66 3.34
CA GLY A 227 -13.98 -8.47 2.28
C GLY A 227 -14.32 -9.31 1.08
N ILE A 228 -13.35 -9.50 0.20
CA ILE A 228 -13.51 -10.28 -1.02
C ILE A 228 -13.38 -11.76 -0.66
N ASN A 229 -14.32 -12.59 -1.12
CA ASN A 229 -14.25 -14.03 -0.94
C ASN A 229 -13.06 -14.62 -1.74
N ASP A 230 -12.80 -15.93 -1.56
CA ASP A 230 -11.75 -16.64 -2.30
C ASP A 230 -12.18 -16.89 -3.76
N GLU A 231 -12.24 -15.81 -4.54
CA GLU A 231 -12.64 -15.80 -5.93
C GLU A 231 -12.00 -14.62 -6.68
N TYR A 232 -11.85 -14.78 -8.00
CA TYR A 232 -11.48 -13.68 -8.88
C TYR A 232 -12.72 -12.90 -9.33
N PHE A 233 -12.61 -11.58 -9.34
CA PHE A 233 -13.66 -10.70 -9.84
C PHE A 233 -13.48 -10.45 -11.35
N TYR A 234 -14.31 -11.09 -12.16
CA TYR A 234 -14.33 -10.94 -13.62
C TYR A 234 -15.32 -9.89 -14.14
N LYS A 235 -16.08 -9.24 -13.25
CA LYS A 235 -17.05 -8.21 -13.66
C LYS A 235 -16.32 -6.91 -13.97
N TYR A 236 -16.50 -6.44 -15.20
CA TYR A 236 -16.04 -5.13 -15.65
C TYR A 236 -17.11 -4.08 -15.37
N GLY A 237 -16.70 -2.85 -15.07
CA GLY A 237 -17.61 -1.73 -14.84
C GLY A 237 -17.03 -0.74 -13.86
N LYS A 238 -17.86 0.16 -13.33
CA LYS A 238 -17.42 1.03 -12.24
C LYS A 238 -17.36 0.25 -10.94
N ARG A 239 -16.52 0.71 -10.03
CA ARG A 239 -16.31 0.07 -8.73
C ARG A 239 -17.62 -0.07 -7.94
N GLU A 240 -18.52 0.91 -8.00
CA GLU A 240 -19.84 0.83 -7.36
C GLU A 240 -20.72 -0.28 -7.93
N ASP A 241 -20.54 -0.64 -9.21
CA ASP A 241 -21.31 -1.72 -9.84
C ASP A 241 -20.79 -3.10 -9.42
N ILE A 242 -19.52 -3.18 -9.00
CA ILE A 242 -18.96 -4.41 -8.43
C ILE A 242 -19.53 -4.70 -7.03
N PHE A 243 -19.88 -3.66 -6.26
CA PHE A 243 -20.38 -3.77 -4.87
C PHE A 243 -21.88 -3.97 -4.69
N LYS A 244 -22.68 -3.97 -5.76
CA LYS A 244 -24.16 -4.08 -5.70
C LYS A 244 -24.70 -5.52 -5.69
N VAL A 245 -23.82 -6.52 -5.58
CA VAL A 245 -24.15 -7.95 -5.77
C VAL A 245 -24.01 -8.70 -4.45
#